data_AF-W1YF47-F1
#
_entry.id   AF-W1YF47-F1
#
_cell.length_a   1.000
_cell.length_b   1.000
_cell.length_c   1.000
_cell.angle_alpha   90.00
_cell.angle_beta   90.00
_cell.angle_gamma   90.00
#
_symmetry.space_group_name_H-M   'P 1'
#
loop_
_entity.id
_entity.type
_entity.pdbx_description
1 polymer ?
#
loop_
_entity_poly.entity_id
_entity_poly.type
_entity_poly.pdbx_seq_one_letter_code
_entity_poly.pdbx_strand_id
1 'polypeptide(L)'
;NHAINMFREVSISNDIISVKFYRNEKIECACDFMMDKDAQGYIDLSDLDLTSCHFKGDVISEVSFLSSNLQHATFECKDIENCNFT
;
A
#
# COMPACT_ATOMS: atom_id res chain seq x y z
N ASN A 1 -13.94 19.67 18.37
CA ASN A 1 -12.90 18.82 17.72
C ASN A 1 -13.50 17.51 17.29
N HIS A 2 -14.13 17.46 16.12
CA HIS A 2 -14.38 16.19 15.44
C HIS A 2 -13.19 15.97 14.52
N ALA A 3 -12.15 15.31 15.02
CA ALA A 3 -11.10 14.82 14.13
C ALA A 3 -11.78 13.87 13.14
N ILE A 4 -11.82 14.26 11.87
CA ILE A 4 -12.27 13.35 10.81
C ILE A 4 -11.18 12.28 10.75
N ASN A 5 -11.48 11.09 11.27
CA ASN A 5 -10.53 9.99 11.24
C ASN A 5 -10.57 9.40 9.83
N MET A 6 -9.69 9.92 8.96
CA MET A 6 -9.48 9.42 7.61
C MET A 6 -8.26 8.52 7.60
N PHE A 7 -8.45 7.28 7.18
CA PHE A 7 -7.41 6.25 7.18
C PHE A 7 -7.39 5.52 5.83
N ARG A 8 -6.19 5.15 5.37
CA ARG A 8 -5.96 4.51 4.06
C ARG A 8 -5.37 3.13 4.26
N GLU A 9 -6.10 2.10 3.84
CA GLU A 9 -5.63 0.72 3.76
C GLU A 9 -5.21 0.41 2.33
N VAL A 10 -4.06 -0.21 2.17
CA VAL A 10 -3.52 -0.71 0.91
C VAL A 10 -3.31 -2.20 1.07
N SER A 11 -3.94 -3.01 0.24
CA SER A 11 -3.69 -4.45 0.18
C SER A 11 -3.12 -4.82 -1.17
N ILE A 12 -2.08 -5.63 -1.16
CA ILE A 12 -1.40 -6.11 -2.36
C ILE A 12 -1.62 -7.62 -2.43
N SER A 13 -2.20 -8.09 -3.53
CA SER A 13 -2.46 -9.52 -3.75
C SER A 13 -2.22 -9.86 -5.21
N ASN A 14 -1.16 -10.62 -5.47
CA ASN A 14 -0.64 -10.86 -6.81
C ASN A 14 -0.45 -9.51 -7.52
N ASP A 15 -1.07 -9.33 -8.68
CA ASP A 15 -0.95 -8.14 -9.53
C ASP A 15 -2.03 -7.08 -9.22
N ILE A 16 -2.80 -7.24 -8.14
CA ILE A 16 -3.89 -6.34 -7.75
C ILE A 16 -3.50 -5.57 -6.50
N ILE A 17 -3.61 -4.24 -6.58
CA ILE A 17 -3.55 -3.33 -5.44
C ILE A 17 -4.97 -2.85 -5.13
N SER A 18 -5.47 -3.18 -3.95
CA SER A 18 -6.72 -2.65 -3.43
C SER A 18 -6.44 -1.50 -2.48
N VAL A 19 -7.02 -0.34 -2.73
CA VAL A 19 -6.93 0.83 -1.85
C VAL A 19 -8.31 1.13 -1.28
N LYS A 20 -8.42 1.18 0.05
CA LYS A 20 -9.65 1.55 0.76
C LYS A 20 -9.44 2.78 1.61
N PHE A 21 -10.33 3.74 1.44
CA PHE A 21 -10.41 4.94 2.25
C PHE A 21 -11.52 4.77 3.29
N TYR A 22 -11.15 4.89 4.55
CA TYR A 22 -12.09 4.83 5.66
C TYR A 22 -12.32 6.22 6.23
N ARG A 23 -13.58 6.55 6.54
CA ARG A 23 -13.96 7.70 7.36
C ARG A 23 -14.76 7.19 8.55
N ASN A 24 -14.27 7.43 9.77
CA ASN A 24 -14.91 6.97 11.00
C ASN A 24 -15.22 5.46 10.95
N GLU A 25 -14.21 4.66 10.60
CA GLU A 25 -14.27 3.19 10.51
C GLU A 25 -15.20 2.63 9.42
N LYS A 26 -15.79 3.48 8.57
CA LYS A 26 -16.60 3.06 7.42
C LYS A 26 -15.85 3.29 6.12
N ILE A 27 -15.90 2.33 5.20
CA ILE A 27 -15.37 2.49 3.85
C ILE A 27 -16.15 3.60 3.16
N GLU A 28 -15.46 4.69 2.83
CA GLU A 28 -15.98 5.78 2.02
C GLU A 28 -15.75 5.51 0.53
N CYS A 29 -14.60 4.91 0.20
CA CYS A 29 -14.22 4.58 -1.17
C CYS A 29 -13.32 3.35 -1.17
N ALA A 30 -13.46 2.52 -2.20
CA ALA A 30 -12.56 1.41 -2.48
C ALA A 30 -12.26 1.39 -3.98
N CYS A 31 -11.01 1.15 -4.34
CA CYS A 31 -10.56 1.04 -5.72
C CYS A 31 -9.56 -0.10 -5.84
N ASP A 32 -9.67 -0.86 -6.93
CA ASP A 32 -8.72 -1.91 -7.27
C ASP A 32 -7.94 -1.48 -8.52
N PHE A 33 -6.63 -1.63 -8.46
CA PHE A 33 -5.70 -1.34 -9.55
C PHE A 33 -5.02 -2.64 -9.96
N MET A 34 -5.18 -3.04 -11.22
CA MET A 34 -4.30 -4.04 -11.82
C MET A 34 -2.99 -3.36 -12.19
N MET A 35 -1.90 -3.81 -11.59
CA MET A 35 -0.55 -3.31 -11.86
C MET A 35 0.21 -4.34 -12.68
N ASP A 36 0.77 -3.90 -13.80
CA ASP A 36 1.77 -4.71 -14.49
C ASP A 36 3.09 -4.66 -13.71
N LYS A 37 3.79 -5.79 -13.68
CA LYS A 37 5.13 -5.86 -13.14
C LYS A 37 6.14 -5.23 -14.10
N ASP A 38 7.16 -4.60 -13.56
CA ASP A 38 8.25 -4.04 -14.35
C ASP A 38 9.13 -5.15 -14.99
N ALA A 39 10.17 -4.75 -15.71
CA ALA A 39 11.09 -5.69 -16.36
C ALA A 39 11.86 -6.61 -15.37
N GLN A 40 11.87 -6.27 -14.09
CA GLN A 40 12.49 -7.03 -13.01
C GLN A 40 11.49 -7.88 -12.23
N GLY A 41 10.19 -7.78 -12.54
CA GLY A 41 9.12 -8.52 -11.89
C GLY A 41 8.50 -7.80 -10.68
N TYR A 42 8.77 -6.51 -10.48
CA TYR A 42 8.25 -5.75 -9.35
C TYR A 42 6.97 -4.99 -9.71
N ILE A 43 6.05 -4.94 -8.75
CA ILE A 43 5.00 -3.91 -8.72
C ILE A 43 5.67 -2.59 -8.35
N ASP A 44 5.58 -1.61 -9.24
CA ASP A 44 6.25 -0.34 -9.06
C ASP A 44 5.41 0.66 -8.27
N LEU A 45 5.82 0.92 -7.03
CA LEU A 45 5.31 1.99 -6.17
C LEU A 45 6.40 3.04 -5.87
N SER A 46 7.44 3.10 -6.71
CA SER A 46 8.52 4.06 -6.55
C SER A 46 8.04 5.51 -6.77
N ASP A 47 8.74 6.46 -6.14
CA ASP A 47 8.47 7.91 -6.22
C ASP A 47 7.06 8.37 -5.78
N LEU A 48 6.25 7.48 -5.19
CA LEU A 48 4.91 7.81 -4.71
C LEU A 48 4.90 8.39 -3.29
N ASP A 49 3.96 9.28 -3.01
CA ASP A 49 3.64 9.67 -1.62
C ASP A 49 2.69 8.65 -0.99
N LEU A 50 3.26 7.79 -0.15
CA LEU A 50 2.59 6.71 0.57
C LEU A 50 2.44 7.05 2.07
N THR A 51 2.48 8.34 2.41
CA THR A 51 2.39 8.81 3.79
C THR A 51 1.11 8.31 4.47
N SER A 52 1.28 7.70 5.64
CA SER A 52 0.19 7.13 6.45
C SER A 52 -0.62 6.02 5.76
N CYS A 53 -0.08 5.38 4.72
CA CYS A 53 -0.70 4.17 4.15
C CYS A 53 -0.48 2.98 5.07
N HIS A 54 -1.52 2.17 5.24
CA HIS A 54 -1.43 0.90 5.94
C HIS A 54 -1.45 -0.25 4.95
N PHE A 55 -0.29 -0.85 4.72
CA PHE A 55 -0.14 -2.04 3.90
C PHE A 55 -0.55 -3.29 4.68
N LYS A 56 -1.54 -4.02 4.18
CA LYS A 56 -2.07 -5.24 4.82
C LYS A 56 -2.13 -6.41 3.85
N GLY A 57 -1.62 -7.57 4.26
CA GLY A 57 -1.65 -8.80 3.48
C GLY A 57 -1.02 -9.97 4.24
N ASP A 58 -1.13 -11.20 3.72
CA ASP A 58 -0.40 -12.33 4.31
C ASP A 58 1.10 -12.20 4.01
N VAL A 59 1.46 -12.04 2.74
CA VAL A 59 2.82 -11.78 2.25
C VAL A 59 2.77 -10.54 1.36
N ILE A 60 3.68 -9.59 1.60
CA ILE A 60 3.91 -8.46 0.69
C ILE A 60 5.22 -8.76 -0.03
N SER A 61 5.15 -9.06 -1.32
CA SER A 61 6.33 -9.45 -2.09
C SER A 61 6.43 -8.79 -3.45
N GLU A 62 7.67 -8.65 -3.93
CA GLU A 62 7.97 -8.12 -5.26
C GLU A 62 7.42 -6.71 -5.47
N VAL A 63 7.57 -5.83 -4.47
CA VAL A 63 7.11 -4.44 -4.52
C VAL A 63 8.30 -3.48 -4.41
N SER A 64 8.39 -2.54 -5.35
CA SER A 64 9.39 -1.47 -5.31
C SER A 64 8.81 -0.25 -4.62
N PHE A 65 9.38 0.16 -3.49
CA PHE A 65 9.09 1.41 -2.79
C PHE A 65 10.23 2.44 -2.94
N LEU A 66 11.10 2.28 -3.96
CA LEU A 66 12.28 3.13 -4.15
C LEU A 66 11.89 4.62 -4.19
N SER A 67 12.59 5.46 -3.43
CA SER A 67 12.32 6.92 -3.35
C SER A 67 10.89 7.33 -2.95
N SER A 68 10.04 6.39 -2.51
CA SER A 68 8.68 6.70 -2.06
C SER A 68 8.68 7.32 -0.66
N ASN A 69 7.69 8.18 -0.39
CA ASN A 69 7.51 8.74 0.94
C ASN A 69 6.67 7.79 1.81
N LEU A 70 7.33 7.03 2.70
CA LEU A 70 6.71 6.08 3.62
C LEU A 70 6.51 6.62 5.04
N GLN A 71 6.55 7.93 5.25
CA GLN A 71 6.36 8.50 6.59
C GLN A 71 5.02 8.06 7.19
N HIS A 72 5.07 7.54 8.42
CA HIS A 72 3.91 6.99 9.14
C HIS A 72 3.20 5.81 8.45
N ALA A 73 3.80 5.20 7.42
CA ALA A 73 3.25 3.98 6.84
C ALA A 73 3.35 2.81 7.84
N THR A 74 2.37 1.92 7.81
CA THR A 74 2.36 0.70 8.63
C THR A 74 2.29 -0.52 7.72
N PHE A 75 2.98 -1.59 8.10
CA PHE A 75 2.96 -2.87 7.40
C PHE A 75 2.42 -3.94 8.36
N GLU A 76 1.19 -4.37 8.16
CA GLU A 76 0.54 -5.46 8.88
C GLU A 76 0.48 -6.68 7.96
N CYS A 77 1.58 -7.42 7.92
CA CYS A 77 1.68 -8.69 7.21
C CYS A 77 2.48 -9.72 8.00
N LYS A 78 2.43 -10.98 7.57
CA LYS A 78 3.24 -12.04 8.18
C LYS A 78 4.68 -11.96 7.70
N ASP A 79 4.86 -11.77 6.39
CA ASP A 79 6.17 -11.70 5.75
C ASP A 79 6.26 -10.54 4.73
N ILE A 80 7.47 -9.99 4.58
CA ILE A 80 7.85 -9.04 3.53
C ILE A 80 9.04 -9.64 2.79
N GLU A 81 8.88 -9.89 1.49
CA GLU A 81 9.87 -10.59 0.67
C GLU A 81 10.21 -9.80 -0.58
N ASN A 82 11.48 -9.78 -1.00
CA ASN A 82 11.89 -9.15 -2.27
C ASN A 82 11.27 -7.75 -2.48
N CYS A 83 11.30 -6.89 -1.46
CA CYS A 83 10.81 -5.52 -1.54
C CYS A 83 11.97 -4.53 -1.38
N ASN A 84 11.92 -3.42 -2.12
CA ASN A 84 12.98 -2.40 -2.09
C ASN A 84 12.45 -1.14 -1.39
N PHE A 85 13.17 -0.61 -0.38
CA PHE A 85 12.68 0.49 0.49
C PHE A 85 13.52 1.79 0.46
N THR A 86 14.59 1.84 -0.33
CA THR A 86 15.63 2.89 -0.26
C THR A 86 15.51 3.99 -1.29
#